data_AF-A0A3C1LD13-F1
#
_entry.id   AF-A0A3C1LD13-F1
#
_cell.length_a   1.000
_cell.length_b   1.000
_cell.length_c   1.000
_cell.angle_alpha   90.00
_cell.angle_beta   90.00
_cell.angle_gamma   90.00
#
_symmetry.space_group_name_H-M   'P 1'
#
loop_
_entity.id
_entity.type
_entity.pdbx_description
1 polymer ?
#
loop_
_entity_poly.entity_id
_entity_poly.type
_entity_poly.pdbx_seq_one_letter_code
_entity_poly.pdbx_strand_id
1 'polypeptide(L)'
;MKHQLKLFSFIMIVVGLVIGMGIFRTAATSAKYAIEPSVYFSAWIVGGIIALCGALTYAEIGSRYPVTGGYYKVFSYAYHPSIAFAINCIILVSNAA
;
A
#
# COMPACT_ATOMS: atom_id res chain seq x y z
N MET A 1 -5.88 27.79 12.23
CA MET A 1 -5.97 27.50 10.78
C MET A 1 -5.50 26.07 10.56
N LYS A 2 -6.37 25.14 10.14
CA LYS A 2 -5.96 23.76 9.82
C LYS A 2 -5.22 23.79 8.48
N HIS A 3 -3.92 23.52 8.47
CA HIS A 3 -3.17 23.34 7.22
C HIS A 3 -3.73 22.11 6.49
N GLN A 4 -4.56 22.33 5.48
CA GLN A 4 -5.10 21.26 4.65
C GLN A 4 -4.07 20.92 3.57
N LEU A 5 -3.79 19.63 3.41
CA LEU A 5 -2.97 19.14 2.31
C LEU A 5 -3.72 19.36 0.99
N LYS A 6 -3.11 20.10 0.07
CA LYS A 6 -3.62 20.20 -1.30
C LYS A 6 -3.47 18.86 -2.01
N LEU A 7 -4.38 18.55 -2.94
CA LEU A 7 -4.41 17.29 -3.69
C LEU A 7 -3.05 16.96 -4.33
N PHE A 8 -2.41 17.95 -4.94
CA PHE A 8 -1.09 17.78 -5.55
C PHE A 8 -0.02 17.36 -4.52
N SER A 9 0.05 18.05 -3.38
CA SER A 9 0.99 17.71 -2.31
C SER A 9 0.73 16.32 -1.74
N PHE A 10 -0.55 15.93 -1.62
CA PHE A 10 -0.92 14.60 -1.16
C PHE A 10 -0.48 13.50 -2.14
N ILE A 11 -0.71 13.69 -3.44
CA ILE A 11 -0.26 12.72 -4.47
C ILE A 11 1.26 12.57 -4.42
N MET A 12 2.01 13.67 -4.35
CA MET A 12 3.47 13.61 -4.28
C MET A 12 3.97 12.83 -3.05
N ILE A 13 3.31 12.99 -1.90
CA ILE A 13 3.63 12.21 -0.69
C ILE A 13 3.37 10.71 -0.93
N VAL A 14 2.23 10.36 -1.53
CA VAL A 14 1.89 8.96 -1.82
C VAL A 14 2.89 8.34 -2.80
N VAL A 15 3.27 9.07 -3.87
CA VAL A 15 4.29 8.60 -4.83
C VAL A 15 5.63 8.37 -4.14
N GLY A 16 6.06 9.28 -3.26
CA GLY A 16 7.29 9.13 -2.50
C GLY A 16 7.26 7.96 -1.49
N LEU A 17 6.10 7.65 -0.93
CA LEU A 17 5.92 6.48 -0.06
C LEU A 17 5.96 5.14 -0.82
N VAL A 18 5.45 5.11 -2.05
CA VAL A 18 5.40 3.89 -2.88
C VAL A 18 6.75 3.61 -3.55
N ILE A 19 7.43 4.64 -4.08
CA ILE A 19 8.75 4.49 -4.71
C ILE A 19 9.82 4.37 -3.61
N GLY A 20 10.00 3.16 -3.07
CA GLY A 20 11.02 2.85 -2.07
C GLY A 20 12.26 2.16 -2.63
N MET A 21 13.15 1.73 -1.72
CA MET A 21 14.36 0.93 -2.07
C MET A 21 14.03 -0.41 -2.76
N GLY A 22 12.78 -0.86 -2.65
CA GLY A 22 12.29 -2.09 -3.26
C GLY A 22 12.59 -2.17 -4.75
N ILE A 23 12.42 -1.09 -5.52
CA ILE A 23 12.63 -1.13 -6.98
C ILE A 23 14.08 -1.46 -7.34
N PHE A 24 15.07 -0.99 -6.59
CA PHE A 24 16.48 -1.24 -6.87
C PHE A 24 16.89 -2.69 -6.60
N ARG A 25 16.33 -3.30 -5.55
CA ARG A 25 16.63 -4.70 -5.20
C ARG A 25 15.77 -5.69 -5.99
N THR A 26 14.46 -5.49 -5.97
CA THR A 26 13.50 -6.45 -6.54
C THR A 26 13.51 -6.44 -8.07
N ALA A 27 13.76 -5.31 -8.74
CA ALA A 27 13.86 -5.29 -10.19
C ALA A 27 15.04 -6.14 -10.68
N ALA A 28 16.21 -6.01 -10.05
CA ALA A 28 17.39 -6.79 -10.40
C ALA A 28 17.20 -8.29 -10.14
N THR A 29 16.59 -8.66 -9.01
CA THR A 29 16.34 -10.08 -8.70
C THR A 29 15.25 -10.68 -9.60
N SER A 30 14.14 -9.98 -9.82
CA SER A 30 13.05 -10.47 -10.69
C SER A 30 13.48 -10.58 -12.15
N ALA A 31 14.32 -9.66 -12.65
CA ALA A 31 14.90 -9.77 -13.99
C ALA A 31 15.83 -10.98 -14.12
N LYS A 32 16.62 -11.33 -13.09
CA LYS A 32 17.49 -12.51 -13.10
C LYS A 32 16.73 -13.84 -13.16
N TYR A 33 15.57 -13.90 -12.53
CA TYR A 33 14.72 -15.11 -12.53
C TYR A 33 13.69 -15.14 -13.66
N ALA A 34 13.58 -14.06 -14.44
CA ALA A 34 12.69 -14.01 -15.59
C ALA A 34 13.23 -14.89 -16.72
N ILE A 35 12.35 -15.73 -17.28
CA ILE A 35 12.69 -16.61 -18.41
C ILE A 35 12.89 -15.76 -19.69
N GLU A 36 12.05 -14.74 -19.87
CA GLU A 36 12.08 -13.83 -21.03
C GLU A 36 11.76 -12.39 -20.59
N PRO A 37 12.29 -11.35 -21.27
CA PRO A 37 11.97 -9.95 -20.95
C PRO A 37 10.48 -9.62 -21.01
N SER A 38 9.73 -10.28 -21.90
CA SER A 38 8.27 -10.14 -22.03
C SER A 38 7.55 -10.50 -20.72
N VAL A 39 7.96 -11.61 -20.09
CA VAL A 39 7.42 -12.09 -18.81
C VAL A 39 7.71 -11.09 -17.69
N TYR A 40 8.93 -10.53 -17.65
CA TYR A 40 9.31 -9.51 -16.67
C TYR A 40 8.39 -8.28 -16.74
N PHE A 41 8.24 -7.67 -17.91
CA PHE A 41 7.40 -6.47 -18.06
C PHE A 41 5.91 -6.76 -17.84
N SER A 42 5.42 -7.91 -18.31
CA SER A 42 4.03 -8.30 -18.07
C SER A 42 3.71 -8.49 -16.58
N ALA A 43 4.64 -9.07 -15.81
CA ALA A 43 4.50 -9.23 -14.36
C ALA A 43 4.40 -7.88 -13.63
N TRP A 44 5.19 -6.88 -14.05
CA TRP A 44 5.11 -5.52 -13.52
C TRP A 44 3.77 -4.84 -13.83
N ILE A 45 3.27 -4.99 -15.06
CA ILE A 45 1.97 -4.45 -15.46
C ILE A 45 0.85 -5.10 -14.64
N VAL A 46 0.85 -6.44 -14.52
CA VAL A 46 -0.13 -7.18 -13.72
C VAL A 46 -0.07 -6.77 -12.25
N GLY A 47 1.14 -6.66 -11.68
CA GLY A 47 1.34 -6.17 -10.32
C GLY A 47 0.79 -4.75 -10.12
N GLY A 48 1.00 -3.86 -11.10
CA GLY A 48 0.45 -2.51 -11.11
C GLY A 48 -1.09 -2.48 -11.13
N ILE A 49 -1.72 -3.35 -11.93
CA ILE A 49 -3.18 -3.48 -11.98
C ILE A 49 -3.73 -3.97 -10.64
N ILE A 50 -3.11 -5.00 -10.05
CA ILE A 50 -3.51 -5.53 -8.74
C ILE A 50 -3.39 -4.45 -7.66
N ALA A 51 -2.29 -3.70 -7.65
CA ALA A 51 -2.09 -2.58 -6.73
C ALA A 51 -3.13 -1.47 -6.91
N LEU A 52 -3.49 -1.14 -8.16
CA LEU A 52 -4.53 -0.16 -8.48
C LEU A 52 -5.90 -0.61 -7.96
N CYS A 53 -6.27 -1.87 -8.18
CA CYS A 53 -7.51 -2.44 -7.63
C CYS A 53 -7.53 -2.32 -6.10
N GLY A 54 -6.44 -2.69 -5.41
CA GLY A 54 -6.32 -2.54 -3.96
C GLY A 54 -6.44 -1.09 -3.50
N ALA A 55 -5.80 -0.15 -4.21
CA ALA A 55 -5.87 1.27 -3.90
C ALA A 55 -7.31 1.82 -4.01
N LEU A 56 -8.06 1.42 -5.04
CA LEU A 56 -9.47 1.79 -5.20
C LEU A 56 -10.35 1.21 -4.08
N THR A 57 -10.14 -0.04 -3.69
CA THR A 57 -10.84 -0.64 -2.54
C THR A 57 -10.58 0.14 -1.26
N TYR A 58 -9.33 0.52 -0.98
CA TYR A 58 -9.01 1.33 0.19
C TYR A 58 -9.58 2.76 0.11
N ALA A 59 -9.63 3.35 -1.09
CA ALA A 59 -10.26 4.65 -1.30
C ALA A 59 -11.77 4.60 -1.00
N GLU A 60 -12.46 3.54 -1.42
CA GLU A 60 -13.88 3.34 -1.12
C GLU A 60 -14.12 3.26 0.40
N ILE A 61 -13.35 2.43 1.11
CA ILE A 61 -13.44 2.28 2.57
C ILE A 61 -13.17 3.64 3.27
N GLY A 62 -12.12 4.35 2.86
CA GLY A 62 -11.75 5.64 3.44
C GLY A 62 -12.80 6.73 3.20
N SER A 63 -13.46 6.72 2.04
CA SER A 63 -14.56 7.65 1.73
C SER A 63 -15.82 7.36 2.56
N ARG A 64 -16.11 6.08 2.85
CA ARG A 64 -17.28 5.66 3.62
C ARG A 64 -17.10 5.84 5.13
N TYR A 65 -15.87 5.73 5.63
CA TYR A 65 -15.56 5.87 7.06
C TYR A 65 -14.36 6.80 7.29
N PRO A 66 -14.55 8.13 7.15
CA PRO A 66 -13.46 9.12 7.22
C PRO A 66 -13.04 9.40 8.67
N VAL A 67 -12.35 8.45 9.28
CA VAL A 67 -11.84 8.56 10.66
C VAL A 67 -10.32 8.54 10.71
N THR A 68 -9.76 9.26 11.69
CA THR A 68 -8.33 9.20 12.01
C THR A 68 -8.03 7.90 12.76
N GLY A 69 -6.96 7.19 12.37
CA GLY A 69 -6.55 5.92 13.00
C GLY A 69 -6.24 4.79 12.02
N GLY A 70 -6.41 5.03 10.72
CA GLY A 70 -5.98 4.11 9.66
C GLY A 70 -6.55 2.70 9.82
N TYR A 71 -5.71 1.69 9.58
CA TYR A 71 -6.09 0.28 9.65
C TYR A 71 -6.74 -0.11 10.97
N TYR A 72 -6.20 0.31 12.12
CA TYR A 72 -6.73 -0.08 13.41
C TYR A 72 -8.20 0.30 13.58
N LYS A 73 -8.56 1.55 13.26
CA LYS A 73 -9.95 2.01 13.41
C LYS A 73 -10.90 1.30 12.45
N VAL A 74 -10.49 1.08 11.21
CA VAL A 74 -11.29 0.34 10.22
C VAL A 74 -11.54 -1.10 10.67
N PHE A 75 -10.49 -1.83 11.06
CA PHE A 75 -10.63 -3.23 11.50
C PHE A 75 -11.35 -3.36 12.85
N SER A 76 -11.16 -2.40 13.76
CA SER A 76 -11.85 -2.40 15.06
C SER A 76 -13.36 -2.19 14.92
N TYR A 77 -13.77 -1.44 13.89
CA TYR A 77 -15.16 -1.17 13.57
C TYR A 77 -15.82 -2.35 12.85
N ALA A 78 -15.10 -3.01 11.93
CA ALA A 78 -15.65 -4.11 11.12
C ALA A 78 -15.66 -5.47 11.83
N TYR A 79 -14.67 -5.77 12.66
CA TYR A 79 -14.50 -7.11 13.25
C TYR A 79 -14.50 -7.09 14.79
N HIS A 80 -13.40 -6.64 15.39
CA HIS A 80 -13.26 -6.46 16.84
C HIS A 80 -11.93 -5.74 17.14
N PRO A 81 -11.82 -4.93 18.21
CA PRO A 81 -10.56 -4.27 18.59
C PRO A 81 -9.36 -5.21 18.79
N SER A 82 -9.58 -6.45 19.27
CA SER A 82 -8.50 -7.44 19.45
C SER A 82 -7.90 -7.90 18.11
N ILE A 83 -8.72 -8.08 17.08
CA ILE A 83 -8.27 -8.46 15.72
C ILE A 83 -7.49 -7.30 15.10
N ALA A 84 -7.98 -6.07 15.27
CA ALA A 84 -7.29 -4.87 14.81
C ALA A 84 -5.90 -4.71 15.45
N PHE A 85 -5.79 -5.02 16.74
CA PHE A 85 -4.51 -5.04 17.45
C PHE A 85 -3.56 -6.09 16.87
N ALA A 86 -4.02 -7.33 16.68
CA ALA A 86 -3.23 -8.42 16.12
C ALA A 86 -2.69 -8.10 14.72
N ILE A 87 -3.54 -7.55 13.83
CA ILE A 87 -3.13 -7.13 12.48
C ILE A 87 -2.07 -6.04 12.56
N ASN A 88 -2.24 -5.05 13.43
CA ASN A 88 -1.27 -3.97 13.58
C ASN A 88 0.08 -4.50 14.08
N CYS A 89 0.11 -5.49 14.97
CA CYS A 89 1.34 -6.17 15.38
C CYS A 89 2.03 -6.88 14.21
N ILE A 90 1.28 -7.59 13.35
CA ILE A 90 1.84 -8.26 12.18
C ILE A 90 2.49 -7.26 11.23
N ILE A 91 1.84 -6.12 11.00
CA ILE A 91 2.37 -5.04 10.14
C ILE A 91 3.67 -4.47 10.74
N LEU A 92 3.69 -4.22 12.05
CA LEU A 92 4.89 -3.73 12.74
C LEU A 92 6.07 -4.69 12.59
N VAL A 93 5.84 -6.00 12.79
CA VAL A 93 6.87 -7.02 12.61
C VAL A 93 7.33 -7.11 11.16
N SER A 94 6.40 -7.06 10.20
CA SER A 94 6.70 -7.15 8.77
C SER A 94 7.53 -5.97 8.27
N ASN A 95 7.34 -4.78 8.83
CA ASN A 95 8.09 -3.58 8.47
C ASN A 95 9.42 -3.44 9.25
N ALA A 96 9.59 -4.21 10.33
CA ALA A 96 10.83 -4.26 11.10
C ALA A 96 11.85 -5.26 10.54
N ALA A 97 11.42 -6.17 9.63
CA ALA A 97 12.25 -7.15 8.93
C ALA A 97 12.77 -6.60 7.59
#